data_AF-A0A920G7X8-F1
#
_entry.id   AF-A0A920G7X8-F1
#
_cell.length_a   1.000
_cell.length_b   1.000
_cell.length_c   1.000
_cell.angle_alpha   90.00
_cell.angle_beta   90.00
_cell.angle_gamma   90.00
#
_symmetry.space_group_name_H-M   'P 1'
#
loop_
_entity.id
_entity.type
_entity.pdbx_description
1 polymer ?
#
loop_
_entity_poly.entity_id
_entity_poly.type
_entity_poly.pdbx_seq_one_letter_code
_entity_poly.pdbx_strand_id
1 'polypeptide(L)' 'MSLVDLTFTASRSTSVDEINAIMLKAAEADTAGVLGYNAQPLVSIDFNHNRFSSNFDANHTRVQESW' A
#
# COMPACT_ATOMS: atom_id res chain seq x y z
N MET A 1 2.29 16.37 2.72
CA MET A 1 2.26 14.91 2.51
C MET A 1 3.70 14.37 2.40
N SER A 2 3.95 13.18 2.93
CA SER A 2 5.19 12.41 2.75
C SER A 2 4.86 11.05 2.12
N LEU A 3 5.88 10.37 1.57
CA LEU A 3 5.77 9.03 0.99
C LEU A 3 6.77 8.10 1.69
N VAL A 4 6.33 6.89 2.00
CA VAL A 4 7.20 5.81 2.50
C VAL A 4 7.49 4.86 1.35
N ASP A 5 8.77 4.60 1.12
CA ASP A 5 9.24 3.51 0.25
C ASP A 5 9.79 2.38 1.15
N LEU A 6 9.07 1.26 1.21
CA LEU A 6 9.38 0.13 2.08
C LEU A 6 9.92 -1.03 1.24
N THR A 7 11.20 -1.35 1.45
CA THR A 7 11.83 -2.56 0.91
C THR A 7 12.03 -3.58 2.02
N PHE A 8 11.61 -4.83 1.78
CA PHE A 8 11.78 -5.94 2.72
C PHE A 8 11.93 -7.27 1.97
N THR A 9 12.50 -8.27 2.65
CA THR A 9 12.54 -9.65 2.16
C THR A 9 11.35 -10.41 2.72
N ALA A 10 10.46 -10.88 1.85
CA ALA A 10 9.34 -11.72 2.27
C ALA A 10 9.83 -13.08 2.80
N SER A 11 9.18 -13.60 3.83
CA SER A 11 9.53 -14.91 4.43
C SER A 11 9.20 -16.11 3.55
N ARG A 12 8.43 -15.88 2.48
CA ARG A 12 8.04 -16.87 1.47
C ARG A 12 7.86 -16.18 0.13
N SER A 13 7.84 -16.96 -0.95
CA SER A 13 7.47 -16.48 -2.28
C SER A 13 6.08 -15.83 -2.25
N THR A 14 5.96 -14.71 -2.97
CA THR A 14 4.75 -13.89 -3.08
C THR A 14 4.71 -13.24 -4.47
N SER A 15 3.61 -12.57 -4.80
CA SER A 15 3.42 -11.81 -6.04
C SER A 15 2.88 -10.40 -5.76
N VAL A 16 2.94 -9.52 -6.77
CA VAL A 16 2.36 -8.18 -6.68
C VAL A 16 0.85 -8.26 -6.37
N ASP A 17 0.13 -9.16 -7.07
CA ASP A 17 -1.31 -9.35 -6.88
C ASP A 17 -1.63 -9.83 -5.46
N GLU A 18 -0.82 -10.74 -4.91
CA GLU A 18 -0.99 -11.24 -3.55
C GLU A 18 -0.82 -10.11 -2.51
N ILE A 19 0.25 -9.31 -2.63
CA ILE A 19 0.50 -8.19 -1.72
C ILE A 19 -0.64 -7.16 -1.80
N ASN A 20 -1.03 -6.78 -3.01
CA ASN A 20 -2.11 -5.80 -3.21
C ASN A 20 -3.44 -6.31 -2.64
N ALA A 21 -3.78 -7.59 -2.84
CA ALA A 21 -5.00 -8.19 -2.29
C ALA A 21 -4.99 -8.23 -0.75
N ILE A 22 -3.84 -8.53 -0.13
CA ILE A 22 -3.69 -8.51 1.34
C ILE A 22 -3.91 -7.09 1.87
N MET A 23 -3.26 -6.09 1.25
CA MET A 23 -3.38 -4.70 1.67
C MET A 23 -4.79 -4.14 1.50
N LEU A 24 -5.46 -4.47 0.40
CA LEU A 24 -6.87 -4.11 0.18
C LEU A 24 -7.76 -4.69 1.28
N LYS A 25 -7.63 -5.99 1.54
CA LYS A 25 -8.43 -6.67 2.59
C LYS A 25 -8.16 -6.07 3.98
N ALA A 26 -6.91 -5.70 4.27
CA ALA A 26 -6.57 -5.06 5.54
C ALA A 26 -7.19 -3.66 5.66
N ALA A 27 -7.18 -2.87 4.59
CA ALA A 27 -7.82 -1.55 4.56
C ALA A 27 -9.35 -1.64 4.67
N GLU A 28 -9.99 -2.60 4.01
CA GLU A 28 -11.45 -2.83 4.11
C GLU A 28 -11.88 -3.30 5.51
N ALA A 29 -11.03 -4.08 6.18
CA ALA A 29 -11.27 -4.54 7.54
C ALA A 29 -10.95 -3.46 8.60
N ASP A 30 -10.28 -2.37 8.22
CA ASP A 30 -9.89 -1.32 9.15
C ASP A 30 -11.05 -0.37 9.47
N THR A 31 -11.54 -0.48 10.70
CA THR A 31 -12.61 0.37 11.25
C THR A 31 -12.08 1.59 11.98
N ALA A 32 -10.79 1.65 12.27
CA ALA A 32 -10.16 2.75 13.01
C ALA A 32 -9.71 3.90 12.07
N GLY A 33 -9.70 3.68 10.76
CA GLY A 33 -9.29 4.69 9.78
C GLY A 33 -7.78 4.94 9.80
N VAL A 34 -6.99 3.91 10.11
CA VAL A 34 -5.53 3.93 10.09
C VAL A 34 -4.99 3.72 8.68
N LEU A 35 -5.55 2.79 7.91
CA LEU A 35 -5.05 2.35 6.61
C LEU A 35 -6.09 2.59 5.50
N GLY A 36 -5.70 3.42 4.52
CA GLY A 36 -6.39 3.57 3.24
C GLY A 36 -5.71 2.75 2.14
N TYR A 37 -6.46 2.45 1.08
CA TYR A 37 -5.95 1.79 -0.12
C TYR A 37 -6.27 2.65 -1.35
N ASN A 38 -5.27 2.91 -2.18
CA ASN A 38 -5.40 3.68 -3.41
C ASN A 38 -4.96 2.85 -4.63
N ALA A 39 -5.81 2.82 -5.65
CA ALA A 39 -5.50 2.26 -6.98
C ALA A 39 -5.70 3.28 -8.11
N GLN A 40 -5.99 4.55 -7.78
CA GLN A 40 -6.10 5.62 -8.76
C GLN A 40 -4.72 6.26 -8.99
N PRO A 41 -4.45 6.82 -10.18
CA PRO A 41 -3.18 7.48 -10.50
C PRO A 41 -3.11 8.88 -9.87
N LEU A 42 -3.07 8.93 -8.55
CA LEU A 42 -3.05 10.16 -7.75
C LEU A 42 -1.63 10.66 -7.52
N VAL A 43 -1.51 11.94 -7.21
CA VAL A 43 -0.25 12.61 -6.89
C VAL A 43 -0.30 13.23 -5.50
N SER A 44 0.80 13.83 -5.06
CA SER A 44 0.99 14.23 -3.66
C SER A 44 0.00 15.26 -3.12
N ILE A 45 -0.60 16.09 -3.98
CA ILE A 45 -1.60 17.06 -3.53
C ILE A 45 -2.95 16.41 -3.21
N ASP A 46 -3.25 15.27 -3.84
CA ASP A 46 -4.56 14.61 -3.76
C ASP A 46 -4.81 13.98 -2.37
N PHE A 47 -3.76 13.71 -1.60
CA PHE A 47 -3.88 13.19 -0.23
C PHE A 47 -3.77 14.29 0.83
N ASN A 48 -3.74 15.56 0.47
CA ASN A 48 -3.89 16.62 1.46
C ASN A 48 -5.25 16.49 2.15
N HIS A 49 -5.27 16.68 3.48
CA HIS A 49 -6.45 16.47 4.34
C HIS A 49 -7.00 15.03 4.32
N ASN A 50 -6.23 14.06 3.84
CA ASN A 50 -6.57 12.65 4.00
C ASN A 50 -6.49 12.27 5.50
N ARG A 51 -7.52 11.59 5.99
CA ARG A 51 -7.69 11.21 7.40
C ARG A 51 -6.93 9.95 7.81
N PHE A 52 -6.53 9.12 6.85
CA PHE A 52 -5.80 7.88 7.11
C PHE A 52 -4.36 8.17 7.51
N SER A 53 -3.84 7.39 8.45
CA SER A 53 -2.44 7.50 8.88
C SER A 53 -1.47 7.00 7.80
N SER A 54 -1.88 5.99 7.04
CA SER A 54 -1.16 5.48 5.88
C SER A 54 -2.13 5.23 4.73
N ASN A 55 -1.74 5.61 3.52
CA ASN A 55 -2.47 5.26 2.30
C ASN A 55 -1.53 4.40 1.46
N PHE A 56 -1.88 3.12 1.30
CA PHE A 56 -1.13 2.19 0.46
C PHE A 56 -1.42 2.47 -1.01
N ASP A 57 -0.39 2.68 -1.82
CA ASP A 57 -0.51 2.88 -3.27
C ASP A 57 -0.22 1.58 -4.03
N ALA A 58 -1.27 0.96 -4.55
CA ALA A 58 -1.19 -0.32 -5.24
C ALA A 58 -0.47 -0.25 -6.60
N ASN A 59 -0.31 0.94 -7.17
CA ASN A 59 0.35 1.13 -8.47
C ASN A 59 1.88 1.00 -8.38
N HIS A 60 2.43 1.05 -7.16
CA HIS A 60 3.88 1.09 -6.92
C HIS A 60 4.44 -0.16 -6.24
N THR A 61 3.61 -1.18 -6.01
CA THR A 61 4.06 -2.48 -5.50
C THR A 61 4.98 -3.18 -6.50
N ARG A 62 6.11 -3.68 -6.00
CA ARG A 62 7.09 -4.45 -6.79
C ARG A 62 7.54 -5.67 -6.01
N VAL A 63 7.66 -6.79 -6.72
CA VAL A 63 8.27 -8.02 -6.19
C VAL A 63 9.45 -8.36 -7.09
N GLN A 64 10.59 -8.65 -6.48
CA GLN A 64 11.81 -9.07 -7.15
C GLN A 64 12.26 -10.40 -6.54
N GLU A 65 12.84 -11.27 -7.35
CA GLU A 65 13.49 -12.46 -6.82
C GLU A 65 14.77 -12.06 -6.07
N SER A 66 15.03 -12.75 -4.97
CA SER A 66 16.25 -12.58 -4.18
C SER A 66 17.41 -13.23 -4.94
N TRP A 67 18.53 -12.53 -5.07
CA TRP A 67 19.77 -13.05 -5.68
C TRP A 67 20.44 -14.12 -4.81
#